data_AF-A0A934YVE5-F1
#
_entry.id   AF-A0A934YVE5-F1
#
_cell.length_a   1.000
_cell.length_b   1.000
_cell.length_c   1.000
_cell.angle_alpha   90.00
_cell.angle_beta   90.00
_cell.angle_gamma   90.00
#
_symmetry.space_group_name_H-M   'P 1'
#
loop_
_entity.id
_entity.type
_entity.pdbx_description
1 polymer ?
#
loop_
_entity_poly.entity_id
_entity_poly.type
_entity_poly.pdbx_seq_one_letter_code
_entity_poly.pdbx_strand_id
1 'polypeptide(L)'
;MAKDNKYRKINEILLALTESERLLSAGALGLEGLESACGNARELFERLVVLRHKARESALKVSPTPVIEASSAVVVPKVEEVERPLRLDTRPPEVSQRQTSLIDAIEATQAEESIPEIIFPASAEPKIRKPASGSTIAEKMEKASTADLSKIITLSHKFWFVAELFNGDRITYEKSIDKLNGFGDLKSAQAFVADEVVAKLKKPADPEALSTFEELVKRRYS
;
A
#
# COMPACT_ATOMS: atom_id res chain seq x y z
N MET A 1 -14.88 20.50 -27.13
CA MET A 1 -14.40 19.59 -28.19
C MET A 1 -14.79 18.17 -27.82
N ALA A 2 -15.93 17.70 -28.31
CA ALA A 2 -16.39 16.33 -28.10
C ALA A 2 -15.47 15.40 -28.89
N LYS A 3 -14.55 14.69 -28.21
CA LYS A 3 -13.75 13.66 -28.87
C LYS A 3 -14.70 12.53 -29.24
N ASP A 4 -14.80 12.27 -30.54
CA ASP A 4 -15.52 11.14 -31.11
C ASP A 4 -15.26 9.89 -30.29
N ASN A 5 -16.27 9.42 -29.57
CA ASN A 5 -16.20 8.18 -28.81
C ASN A 5 -16.34 7.01 -29.79
N LYS A 6 -15.38 6.92 -30.72
CA LYS A 6 -15.28 5.82 -31.68
C LYS A 6 -14.89 4.60 -30.86
N TYR A 7 -15.85 3.71 -30.65
CA TYR A 7 -15.63 2.42 -30.00
C TYR A 7 -14.46 1.70 -30.71
N ARG A 8 -13.28 1.71 -30.09
CA ARG A 8 -12.11 0.96 -30.56
C ARG A 8 -12.28 -0.50 -30.21
N LYS A 9 -11.85 -1.40 -31.09
CA LYS A 9 -11.84 -2.83 -30.78
C LYS A 9 -10.71 -3.11 -29.78
N ILE A 10 -10.88 -4.13 -28.93
CA ILE A 10 -9.87 -4.49 -27.93
C ILE A 10 -8.49 -4.77 -28.57
N ASN A 11 -8.51 -5.37 -29.77
CA ASN A 11 -7.31 -5.66 -30.56
C ASN A 11 -6.59 -4.39 -31.02
N GLU A 12 -7.32 -3.34 -31.38
CA GLU A 12 -6.71 -2.07 -31.82
C GLU A 12 -5.99 -1.37 -30.66
N ILE A 13 -6.53 -1.48 -29.45
CA ILE A 13 -5.93 -0.93 -28.23
C ILE A 13 -4.68 -1.70 -27.84
N LEU A 14 -4.72 -3.03 -27.95
CA LEU A 14 -3.54 -3.88 -27.73
C LEU A 14 -2.42 -3.53 -28.72
N LEU A 15 -2.73 -3.40 -30.01
CA LEU A 15 -1.75 -2.98 -31.02
C LEU A 15 -1.15 -1.61 -30.70
N ALA A 16 -1.96 -0.64 -30.29
CA ALA A 16 -1.47 0.69 -29.90
C ALA A 16 -0.58 0.65 -28.64
N LEU A 17 -0.90 -0.21 -27.67
CA LEU A 17 -0.06 -0.42 -26.48
C LEU A 17 1.27 -1.09 -26.81
N THR A 18 1.26 -2.11 -27.67
CA THR A 18 2.49 -2.77 -28.13
C THR A 18 3.40 -1.82 -28.91
N GLU A 19 2.82 -0.94 -29.74
CA GLU A 19 3.61 0.08 -30.43
C GLU A 19 4.20 1.11 -29.44
N SER A 20 3.42 1.49 -28.43
CA SER A 20 3.89 2.38 -27.35
C SER A 20 5.03 1.73 -26.54
N GLU A 21 4.93 0.43 -26.26
CA GLU A 21 5.98 -0.37 -25.61
C GLU A 21 7.26 -0.41 -26.46
N ARG A 22 7.14 -0.62 -27.77
CA ARG A 22 8.27 -0.60 -28.70
C ARG A 22 8.97 0.75 -28.71
N LEU A 23 8.21 1.84 -28.77
CA LEU A 23 8.73 3.20 -28.74
C LEU A 23 9.35 3.56 -27.38
N LEU A 24 8.76 3.08 -26.29
CA LEU A 24 9.31 3.24 -24.93
C LEU A 24 10.64 2.50 -24.79
N SER A 25 10.71 1.27 -25.31
CA SER A 25 11.93 0.46 -25.31
C SER A 25 13.04 1.08 -26.17
N ALA A 26 12.66 1.79 -27.23
CA ALA A 26 13.58 2.57 -28.06
C ALA A 26 13.94 3.95 -27.47
N GLY A 27 13.36 4.35 -26.32
CA GLY A 27 13.58 5.65 -25.70
C GLY A 27 13.01 6.84 -26.48
N ALA A 28 12.14 6.61 -27.46
CA ALA A 28 11.59 7.62 -28.36
C ALA A 28 10.18 8.09 -27.96
N LEU A 29 9.63 7.56 -26.86
CA LEU A 29 8.28 7.89 -26.42
C LEU A 29 8.27 9.20 -25.61
N GLY A 30 7.73 10.27 -26.21
CA GLY A 30 7.52 11.54 -25.54
C GLY A 30 6.35 11.54 -24.55
N LEU A 31 6.14 12.67 -23.85
CA LEU A 31 5.07 12.85 -22.85
C LEU A 31 3.68 12.55 -23.41
N GLU A 32 3.36 13.06 -24.60
CA GLU A 32 2.06 12.81 -25.25
C GLU A 32 1.85 11.33 -25.58
N GLY A 33 2.92 10.64 -26.01
CA GLY A 33 2.90 9.20 -26.26
C GLY A 33 2.63 8.40 -24.98
N LEU A 34 3.24 8.82 -23.86
CA LEU A 34 3.03 8.20 -22.56
C LEU A 34 1.61 8.42 -22.04
N GLU A 35 1.06 9.63 -22.16
CA GLU A 35 -0.33 9.92 -21.80
C GLU A 35 -1.32 9.09 -22.63
N SER A 36 -1.07 8.96 -23.93
CA SER A 36 -1.85 8.10 -24.83
C SER A 36 -1.77 6.63 -24.43
N ALA A 37 -0.57 6.13 -24.10
CA ALA A 37 -0.37 4.76 -23.61
C ALA A 37 -1.14 4.51 -22.30
N CYS A 38 -1.08 5.43 -21.34
CA CYS A 38 -1.86 5.35 -20.11
C CYS A 38 -3.37 5.36 -20.37
N GLY A 39 -3.84 6.18 -21.33
CA GLY A 39 -5.23 6.19 -21.78
C GLY A 39 -5.67 4.84 -22.36
N ASN A 40 -4.88 4.28 -23.29
CA ASN A 40 -5.14 2.98 -23.90
C ASN A 40 -5.15 1.85 -22.85
N ALA A 41 -4.24 1.88 -21.87
CA ALA A 41 -4.18 0.89 -20.80
C ALA A 41 -5.44 0.95 -19.91
N ARG A 42 -5.91 2.16 -19.58
CA ARG A 42 -7.16 2.35 -18.83
C ARG A 42 -8.36 1.80 -19.62
N GLU A 43 -8.44 2.10 -20.90
CA GLU A 43 -9.53 1.66 -21.77
C GLU A 43 -9.56 0.12 -21.93
N LEU A 44 -8.39 -0.52 -21.96
CA LEU A 44 -8.27 -1.99 -21.95
C LEU A 44 -8.76 -2.57 -20.62
N PHE A 45 -8.32 -1.99 -19.50
CA PHE A 45 -8.71 -2.44 -18.16
C PHE A 45 -10.22 -2.36 -17.96
N GLU A 46 -10.86 -1.25 -18.33
CA GLU A 46 -12.32 -1.08 -18.23
C GLU A 46 -13.08 -2.16 -19.01
N ARG A 47 -12.63 -2.46 -20.24
CA ARG A 47 -13.23 -3.54 -21.04
C ARG A 47 -13.08 -4.91 -20.39
N LEU A 48 -11.90 -5.22 -19.85
CA LEU A 48 -11.65 -6.49 -19.17
C LEU A 48 -12.53 -6.63 -17.92
N VAL A 49 -12.77 -5.55 -17.18
CA VAL A 49 -13.69 -5.56 -16.03
C VAL A 49 -15.12 -5.89 -16.47
N VAL A 50 -15.61 -5.31 -17.56
CA VAL A 50 -16.94 -5.61 -18.09
C VAL A 50 -17.02 -7.06 -18.58
N LEU A 51 -16.02 -7.55 -19.30
CA LEU A 51 -15.98 -8.94 -19.76
C LEU A 51 -15.94 -9.93 -18.59
N ARG A 52 -15.17 -9.63 -17.53
CA ARG A 52 -15.15 -10.42 -16.31
C ARG A 52 -16.51 -10.46 -15.63
N HIS A 53 -17.22 -9.33 -15.57
CA HIS A 53 -18.57 -9.27 -15.00
C HIS A 53 -19.55 -10.12 -15.84
N LYS A 54 -19.55 -9.94 -17.16
CA LYS A 54 -20.39 -10.72 -18.08
C LYS A 54 -20.10 -12.22 -17.99
N ALA A 55 -18.84 -12.63 -17.86
CA ALA A 55 -18.48 -14.03 -17.69
C ALA A 55 -19.06 -14.63 -16.39
N ARG A 56 -19.06 -13.86 -15.29
CA ARG A 56 -19.66 -14.27 -14.01
C ARG A 56 -21.19 -14.35 -14.10
N GLU A 57 -21.83 -13.37 -14.71
CA GLU A 57 -23.29 -13.40 -14.92
C GLU A 57 -23.71 -14.59 -15.81
N SER A 58 -22.95 -14.88 -16.86
CA SER A 58 -23.19 -16.07 -17.70
C SER A 58 -23.00 -17.36 -16.91
N ALA A 59 -21.96 -17.47 -16.08
CA ALA A 59 -21.76 -18.65 -15.23
C ALA A 59 -22.91 -18.87 -14.23
N LEU A 60 -23.47 -17.78 -13.67
CA LEU A 60 -24.65 -17.82 -12.80
C LEU A 60 -25.92 -18.24 -13.55
N LYS A 61 -26.09 -17.84 -14.82
CA LYS A 61 -27.23 -18.22 -15.67
C LYS A 61 -27.16 -19.66 -16.19
N VAL A 62 -25.96 -20.23 -16.25
CA VAL A 62 -25.71 -21.57 -16.79
C VAL A 62 -25.80 -22.66 -15.71
N SER A 63 -26.11 -22.38 -14.44
CA SER A 63 -26.42 -23.46 -13.48
C SER A 63 -27.77 -24.10 -13.86
N PRO A 64 -27.79 -25.32 -14.44
CA PRO A 64 -29.03 -26.06 -14.57
C PRO A 64 -29.28 -26.69 -13.20
N THR A 65 -30.50 -26.55 -12.68
CA THR A 65 -31.00 -27.38 -11.59
C THR A 65 -30.65 -28.85 -11.83
N PRO A 66 -29.91 -29.53 -10.93
CA PRO A 66 -29.96 -30.97 -10.87
C PRO A 66 -31.18 -31.35 -10.03
N VAL A 67 -32.21 -31.85 -10.72
CA VAL A 67 -33.21 -32.72 -10.10
C VAL A 67 -32.49 -34.04 -9.85
N ILE A 68 -32.23 -34.38 -8.59
CA ILE A 68 -32.06 -35.78 -8.18
C ILE A 68 -32.84 -35.96 -6.86
N GLU A 69 -33.91 -36.73 -6.97
CA GLU A 69 -34.70 -37.26 -5.87
C GLU A 69 -33.88 -38.19 -4.97
N ALA A 70 -34.08 -38.00 -3.66
CA ALA A 70 -34.07 -38.97 -2.56
C ALA A 70 -32.89 -39.97 -2.42
N SER A 71 -32.14 -39.86 -1.31
CA SER A 71 -32.32 -40.78 -0.17
C SER A 71 -31.41 -40.44 1.02
N SER A 72 -32.02 -40.55 2.20
CA SER A 72 -31.43 -40.73 3.54
C SER A 72 -30.93 -39.50 4.34
N ALA A 73 -31.92 -38.90 5.02
CA ALA A 73 -31.92 -38.43 6.42
C ALA A 73 -30.58 -38.28 7.18
N VAL A 74 -30.27 -37.05 7.61
CA VAL A 74 -30.03 -36.72 9.04
C VAL A 74 -30.50 -35.28 9.33
N VAL A 75 -31.55 -35.23 10.15
CA VAL A 75 -31.98 -34.24 11.15
C VAL A 75 -31.29 -32.85 11.16
N VAL A 76 -32.08 -31.85 10.79
CA VAL A 76 -31.93 -30.44 11.18
C VAL A 76 -32.71 -30.22 12.49
N PRO A 77 -32.24 -29.37 13.42
CA PRO A 77 -33.15 -28.47 14.10
C PRO A 77 -32.89 -27.04 13.64
N LYS A 78 -33.92 -26.54 12.96
CA LYS A 78 -34.32 -25.16 12.70
C LYS A 78 -33.65 -24.13 13.62
N VAL A 79 -32.92 -23.17 13.03
CA VAL A 79 -32.84 -21.81 13.58
C VAL A 79 -33.37 -20.88 12.51
N GLU A 80 -34.40 -20.13 12.90
CA GLU A 80 -35.19 -19.25 12.07
C GLU A 80 -34.34 -18.15 11.42
N GLU A 81 -34.57 -18.06 10.12
CA GLU A 81 -34.39 -16.88 9.30
C GLU A 81 -35.17 -15.71 9.92
N VAL A 82 -34.45 -14.74 10.47
CA VAL A 82 -34.96 -13.37 10.61
C VAL A 82 -34.35 -12.58 9.46
N GLU A 83 -35.03 -12.59 8.33
CA GLU A 83 -34.91 -11.56 7.30
C GLU A 83 -35.17 -10.21 7.98
N ARG A 84 -34.10 -9.52 8.38
CA ARG A 84 -34.19 -8.11 8.71
C ARG A 84 -34.18 -7.37 7.37
N PRO A 85 -35.28 -6.71 6.95
CA PRO A 85 -35.18 -5.79 5.83
C PRO A 85 -34.13 -4.75 6.21
N LEU A 86 -33.07 -4.63 5.40
CA LEU A 86 -32.09 -3.55 5.49
C LEU A 86 -32.85 -2.22 5.29
N ARG A 87 -33.31 -1.62 6.40
CA ARG A 87 -33.78 -0.24 6.42
C ARG A 87 -32.56 0.64 6.22
N LEU A 88 -32.50 1.31 5.08
CA LEU A 88 -31.59 2.41 4.86
C LEU A 88 -32.10 3.58 5.70
N ASP A 89 -31.46 3.81 6.85
CA ASP A 89 -31.73 4.99 7.67
C ASP A 89 -31.33 6.25 6.88
N THR A 90 -32.32 6.94 6.31
CA THR A 90 -32.16 8.26 5.66
C THR A 90 -32.18 9.41 6.67
N ARG A 91 -31.79 9.16 7.92
CA ARG A 91 -31.69 10.22 8.93
C ARG A 91 -30.37 10.99 8.68
N PRO A 92 -30.40 12.32 8.46
CA PRO A 92 -29.18 13.11 8.38
C PRO A 92 -28.35 12.89 9.63
N PRO A 93 -27.03 12.60 9.53
CA PRO A 93 -26.19 12.56 10.71
C PRO A 93 -26.22 13.93 11.37
N GLU A 94 -26.62 13.95 12.65
CA GLU A 94 -26.57 15.11 13.52
C GLU A 94 -25.12 15.62 13.52
N VAL A 95 -24.92 16.81 12.97
CA VAL A 95 -23.64 17.50 12.96
C VAL A 95 -23.18 17.71 14.40
N SER A 96 -22.18 16.94 14.83
CA SER A 96 -21.40 17.28 16.02
C SER A 96 -20.77 18.65 15.78
N GLN A 97 -21.30 19.65 16.48
CA GLN A 97 -20.90 21.05 16.46
C GLN A 97 -19.51 21.26 17.05
N ARG A 98 -18.47 20.78 16.37
CA ARG A 98 -17.07 21.16 16.61
C ARG A 98 -16.31 21.39 15.30
N GLN A 99 -17.00 21.90 14.28
CA GLN A 99 -16.33 22.55 13.16
C GLN A 99 -16.20 24.03 13.50
N THR A 100 -15.10 24.39 14.16
CA THR A 100 -14.62 25.78 14.13
C THR A 100 -14.17 26.07 12.71
N SER A 101 -14.77 27.09 12.09
CA SER A 101 -14.46 27.53 10.74
C SER A 101 -12.97 27.87 10.62
N LEU A 102 -12.28 27.28 9.64
CA LEU A 102 -10.84 27.41 9.36
C LEU A 102 -10.40 28.81 8.92
N ILE A 103 -11.22 29.85 9.12
CA ILE A 103 -10.97 31.22 8.66
C ILE A 103 -10.39 32.11 9.77
N ASP A 104 -10.64 31.81 11.05
CA ASP A 104 -10.11 32.61 12.18
C ASP A 104 -8.68 32.22 12.60
N ALA A 105 -8.11 31.14 12.04
CA ALA A 105 -6.74 30.72 12.37
C ALA A 105 -5.65 31.50 11.59
N ILE A 106 -6.01 32.23 10.54
CA ILE A 106 -5.06 32.98 9.71
C ILE A 106 -4.78 34.38 10.31
N GLU A 107 -5.71 34.94 11.08
CA GLU A 107 -5.57 36.28 11.67
C GLU A 107 -4.61 36.32 12.88
N ALA A 108 -4.22 35.17 13.43
CA ALA A 108 -3.26 35.07 14.54
C ALA A 108 -1.79 34.87 14.10
N THR A 109 -1.48 34.85 12.79
CA THR A 109 -0.09 34.63 12.30
C THR A 109 0.56 35.88 11.67
N GLN A 110 -0.11 37.05 11.71
CA GLN A 110 0.40 38.31 11.15
C GLN A 110 0.95 39.30 12.20
N ALA A 111 1.46 38.80 13.32
CA ALA A 111 2.12 39.64 14.32
C ALA A 111 3.29 38.90 14.98
N GLU A 112 4.36 38.62 14.22
CA GLU A 112 5.73 38.45 14.73
C GLU A 112 6.71 38.23 13.55
N GLU A 113 6.83 39.24 12.70
CA GLU A 113 8.05 39.45 11.92
C GLU A 113 9.06 40.16 12.82
N SER A 114 9.97 39.42 13.43
CA SER A 114 11.22 39.97 13.93
C SER A 114 12.37 39.09 13.45
N ILE A 115 13.02 39.57 12.40
CA ILE A 115 14.28 39.09 11.86
C ILE A 115 15.37 39.26 12.94
N PRO A 116 16.10 38.22 13.37
CA PRO A 116 17.39 38.42 14.01
C PRO A 116 18.48 38.37 12.93
N GLU A 117 19.02 39.56 12.69
CA GLU A 117 20.21 39.87 11.90
C GLU A 117 21.41 38.97 12.31
N ILE A 118 21.90 38.17 11.36
CA ILE A 118 23.10 37.34 11.52
C ILE A 118 24.32 38.26 11.39
N ILE A 119 24.89 38.65 12.52
CA ILE A 119 26.18 39.34 12.59
C ILE A 119 27.28 38.26 12.72
N PHE A 120 28.09 38.10 11.69
CA PHE A 120 29.39 37.44 11.80
C PHE A 120 30.41 38.37 12.50
N PRO A 121 31.22 37.82 13.41
CA PRO A 121 32.63 38.20 13.36
C PRO A 121 33.57 36.98 13.38
N ALA A 122 34.63 37.12 12.60
CA ALA A 122 35.67 36.15 12.35
C ALA A 122 36.66 35.98 13.51
N SER A 123 37.39 34.86 13.43
CA SER A 123 38.75 34.62 13.94
C SER A 123 38.93 33.98 15.32
N ALA A 124 39.37 32.71 15.31
CA ALA A 124 40.59 32.17 15.96
C ALA A 124 40.41 30.72 16.48
N GLU A 125 41.09 29.77 15.82
CA GLU A 125 41.43 28.43 16.32
C GLU A 125 42.58 28.47 17.37
N PRO A 126 43.10 27.34 17.90
CA PRO A 126 42.47 26.12 18.43
C PRO A 126 43.01 25.76 19.84
N LYS A 127 42.27 25.01 20.67
CA LYS A 127 42.86 24.29 21.82
C LYS A 127 42.33 22.87 21.94
N ILE A 128 43.23 21.95 21.59
CA ILE A 128 43.16 20.50 21.76
C ILE A 128 42.99 20.13 23.24
N ARG A 129 41.96 19.32 23.57
CA ARG A 129 41.98 18.37 24.71
C ARG A 129 41.08 17.15 24.42
N LYS A 130 41.70 15.98 24.22
CA LYS A 130 41.17 14.65 24.61
C LYS A 130 41.73 14.38 26.03
N PRO A 131 41.06 13.63 26.94
CA PRO A 131 40.73 12.21 26.70
C PRO A 131 39.46 11.69 27.41
N ALA A 132 39.01 10.50 26.98
CA ALA A 132 38.64 9.35 27.84
C ALA A 132 37.45 8.54 27.28
N SER A 133 37.64 7.23 27.38
CA SER A 133 36.76 6.14 27.02
C SER A 133 35.32 6.26 27.52
N GLY A 134 34.40 6.01 26.61
CA GLY A 134 32.98 5.79 26.84
C GLY A 134 32.32 5.74 25.47
N SER A 135 31.79 4.59 25.06
CA SER A 135 31.05 4.42 23.79
C SER A 135 30.09 5.60 23.62
N THR A 136 30.43 6.54 22.74
CA THR A 136 29.71 7.81 22.67
C THR A 136 28.36 7.53 22.05
N ILE A 137 27.32 8.23 22.53
CA ILE A 137 25.97 8.20 21.96
C ILE A 137 26.02 8.44 20.43
N ALA A 138 27.05 9.12 19.94
CA ALA A 138 27.37 9.28 18.53
C ALA A 138 27.60 7.95 17.77
N GLU A 139 28.32 6.95 18.32
CA GLU A 139 28.46 5.62 17.67
C GLU A 139 27.16 4.81 17.69
N LYS A 140 26.30 5.03 18.71
CA LYS A 140 24.93 4.48 18.73
C LYS A 140 23.99 5.23 17.77
N MET A 141 24.24 6.50 17.48
CA MET A 141 23.48 7.32 16.54
C MET A 141 23.96 7.18 15.08
N GLU A 142 25.24 6.88 14.84
CA GLU A 142 25.76 6.56 13.49
C GLU A 142 25.25 5.20 13.00
N LYS A 143 25.13 4.21 13.90
CA LYS A 143 24.39 2.97 13.62
C LYS A 143 22.89 3.19 13.43
N ALA A 144 22.35 4.36 13.78
CA ALA A 144 20.96 4.73 13.57
C ALA A 144 20.74 5.50 12.25
N SER A 145 21.72 5.50 11.33
CA SER A 145 21.44 5.68 9.89
C SER A 145 20.78 4.42 9.31
N THR A 146 19.84 3.82 10.06
CA THR A 146 19.03 2.71 9.60
C THR A 146 17.98 3.29 8.69
N ALA A 147 18.08 3.04 7.40
CA ALA A 147 16.97 3.29 6.49
C ALA A 147 15.76 2.51 7.03
N ASP A 148 14.69 3.23 7.40
CA ASP A 148 13.45 2.61 7.87
C ASP A 148 13.00 1.58 6.83
N LEU A 149 12.67 0.37 7.27
CA LEU A 149 12.20 -0.70 6.39
C LEU A 149 10.96 -0.24 5.59
N SER A 150 10.14 0.66 6.17
CA SER A 150 9.01 1.32 5.53
C SER A 150 9.39 2.23 4.36
N LYS A 151 10.60 2.80 4.35
CA LYS A 151 11.15 3.62 3.26
C LYS A 151 11.81 2.77 2.16
N ILE A 152 12.33 1.59 2.51
CA ILE A 152 12.96 0.66 1.56
C ILE A 152 11.88 -0.13 0.79
N ILE A 153 10.75 -0.45 1.44
CA ILE A 153 9.65 -1.20 0.82
C ILE A 153 8.85 -0.29 -0.11
N THR A 154 8.76 -0.65 -1.40
CA THR A 154 7.94 0.06 -2.38
C THR A 154 6.45 -0.15 -2.12
N LEU A 155 5.61 0.78 -2.59
CA LEU A 155 4.16 0.71 -2.40
C LEU A 155 3.57 -0.61 -2.95
N SER A 156 4.06 -1.09 -4.08
CA SER A 156 3.65 -2.38 -4.66
C SER A 156 3.99 -3.56 -3.75
N HIS A 157 5.23 -3.60 -3.22
CA HIS A 157 5.65 -4.66 -2.30
C HIS A 157 4.85 -4.62 -0.98
N LYS A 158 4.50 -3.42 -0.49
CA LYS A 158 3.64 -3.28 0.70
C LYS A 158 2.31 -4.01 0.51
N PHE A 159 1.61 -3.78 -0.60
CA PHE A 159 0.33 -4.45 -0.84
C PHE A 159 0.47 -5.96 -0.96
N TRP A 160 1.55 -6.41 -1.61
CA TRP A 160 1.84 -7.82 -1.77
C TRP A 160 2.14 -8.52 -0.44
N PHE A 161 3.01 -7.95 0.40
CA PHE A 161 3.30 -8.49 1.73
C PHE A 161 2.07 -8.47 2.63
N VAL A 162 1.26 -7.43 2.58
CA VAL A 162 0.02 -7.38 3.36
C VAL A 162 -0.91 -8.54 2.97
N ALA A 163 -1.07 -8.81 1.67
CA ALA A 163 -1.92 -9.89 1.18
C ALA A 163 -1.35 -11.28 1.52
N GLU A 164 -0.07 -11.52 1.21
CA GLU A 164 0.54 -12.85 1.28
C GLU A 164 1.06 -13.21 2.67
N LEU A 165 1.69 -12.27 3.38
CA LEU A 165 2.37 -12.52 4.66
C LEU A 165 1.50 -12.15 5.88
N PHE A 166 0.57 -11.20 5.71
CA PHE A 166 -0.26 -10.70 6.82
C PHE A 166 -1.76 -10.98 6.63
N ASN A 167 -2.14 -11.86 5.69
CA ASN A 167 -3.53 -12.26 5.43
C ASN A 167 -4.49 -11.07 5.16
N GLY A 168 -3.99 -9.98 4.57
CA GLY A 168 -4.74 -8.75 4.31
C GLY A 168 -4.80 -7.78 5.49
N ASP A 169 -4.18 -8.08 6.64
CA ASP A 169 -4.17 -7.19 7.80
C ASP A 169 -3.05 -6.14 7.71
N ARG A 170 -3.42 -4.97 7.22
CA ARG A 170 -2.52 -3.80 7.14
C ARG A 170 -2.02 -3.32 8.50
N ILE A 171 -2.83 -3.42 9.56
CA ILE A 171 -2.47 -2.91 10.89
C ILE A 171 -1.37 -3.78 11.48
N THR A 172 -1.50 -5.10 11.35
CA THR A 172 -0.48 -6.06 11.81
C THR A 172 0.82 -5.91 11.01
N TYR A 173 0.74 -5.66 9.71
CA TYR A 173 1.92 -5.31 8.89
C TYR A 173 2.63 -4.06 9.42
N GLU A 174 1.93 -2.93 9.59
CA GLU A 174 2.56 -1.67 10.02
C GLU A 174 3.22 -1.82 11.41
N LYS A 175 2.54 -2.46 12.36
CA LYS A 175 3.11 -2.77 13.68
C LYS A 175 4.34 -3.68 13.60
N SER A 176 4.35 -4.62 12.66
CA SER A 176 5.48 -5.54 12.47
C SER A 176 6.68 -4.82 11.85
N ILE A 177 6.46 -3.93 10.89
CA ILE A 177 7.51 -3.09 10.31
C ILE A 177 8.11 -2.14 11.36
N ASP A 178 7.27 -1.53 12.21
CA ASP A 178 7.75 -0.65 13.28
C ASP A 178 8.57 -1.42 14.32
N LYS A 179 8.12 -2.63 14.71
CA LYS A 179 8.90 -3.52 15.60
C LYS A 179 10.21 -3.94 14.95
N LEU A 180 10.18 -4.29 13.66
CA LEU A 180 11.37 -4.63 12.90
C LEU A 180 12.36 -3.47 12.90
N ASN A 181 11.90 -2.24 12.63
CA ASN A 181 12.73 -1.03 12.74
C ASN A 181 13.30 -0.84 14.15
N GLY A 182 12.61 -1.29 15.20
CA GLY A 182 13.07 -1.21 16.59
C GLY A 182 14.17 -2.20 17.00
N PHE A 183 14.39 -3.32 16.28
CA PHE A 183 15.47 -4.26 16.67
C PHE A 183 16.85 -3.70 16.30
N GLY A 184 17.84 -4.00 17.16
CA GLY A 184 19.24 -3.62 16.96
C GLY A 184 20.09 -4.63 16.16
N ASP A 185 19.62 -5.87 16.00
CA ASP A 185 20.36 -6.96 15.37
C ASP A 185 19.52 -7.71 14.34
N LEU A 186 20.15 -8.14 13.23
CA LEU A 186 19.51 -8.92 12.17
C LEU A 186 18.94 -10.25 12.69
N LYS A 187 19.65 -10.95 13.58
CA LYS A 187 19.20 -12.24 14.13
C LYS A 187 17.86 -12.12 14.87
N SER A 188 17.70 -11.08 15.68
CA SER A 188 16.46 -10.83 16.41
C SER A 188 15.31 -10.47 15.47
N ALA A 189 15.59 -9.70 14.43
CA ALA A 189 14.61 -9.38 13.40
C ALA A 189 14.15 -10.63 12.63
N GLN A 190 15.08 -11.50 12.22
CA GLN A 190 14.75 -12.75 11.53
C GLN A 190 13.94 -13.72 12.40
N ALA A 191 14.28 -13.84 13.69
CA ALA A 191 13.50 -14.63 14.63
C ALA A 191 12.07 -14.09 14.75
N PHE A 192 11.90 -12.77 14.82
CA PHE A 192 10.58 -12.15 14.81
C PHE A 192 9.80 -12.44 13.52
N VAL A 193 10.44 -12.41 12.35
CA VAL A 193 9.77 -12.78 11.08
C VAL A 193 9.30 -14.23 11.13
N ALA A 194 10.11 -15.16 11.62
CA ALA A 194 9.71 -16.56 11.76
C ALA A 194 8.52 -16.74 12.73
N ASP A 195 8.55 -16.07 13.89
CA ASP A 195 7.52 -16.24 14.92
C ASP A 195 6.21 -15.47 14.63
N GLU A 196 6.28 -14.28 14.04
CA GLU A 196 5.11 -13.42 13.82
C GLU A 196 4.55 -13.50 12.41
N VAL A 197 5.40 -13.68 11.40
CA VAL A 197 4.94 -13.81 10.01
C VAL A 197 4.64 -15.28 9.74
N VAL A 198 5.65 -16.15 9.86
CA VAL A 198 5.52 -17.57 9.48
C VAL A 198 4.57 -18.34 10.41
N ALA A 199 4.61 -18.10 11.73
CA ALA A 199 3.75 -18.84 12.65
C ALA A 199 2.28 -18.37 12.67
N LYS A 200 1.96 -17.14 12.22
CA LYS A 200 0.59 -16.60 12.18
C LYS A 200 -0.10 -16.71 10.82
N LEU A 201 0.57 -17.32 9.86
CA LEU A 201 0.04 -17.55 8.51
C LEU A 201 -1.09 -18.60 8.55
N LYS A 202 -2.28 -18.21 8.06
CA LYS A 202 -3.45 -19.10 7.97
C LYS A 202 -3.44 -19.98 6.71
N LYS A 203 -2.55 -19.65 5.76
CA LYS A 203 -2.33 -20.33 4.48
C LYS A 203 -0.83 -20.57 4.31
N PRO A 204 -0.41 -21.54 3.48
CA PRO A 204 1.00 -21.66 3.13
C PRO A 204 1.49 -20.34 2.54
N ALA A 205 2.55 -19.78 3.13
CA ALA A 205 3.16 -18.54 2.66
C ALA A 205 3.65 -18.71 1.22
N ASP A 206 3.49 -17.67 0.41
CA ASP A 206 4.21 -17.60 -0.86
C ASP A 206 5.72 -17.54 -0.55
N PRO A 207 6.51 -18.55 -1.00
CA PRO A 207 7.95 -18.57 -0.75
C PRO A 207 8.67 -17.38 -1.37
N GLU A 208 8.15 -16.82 -2.47
CA GLU A 208 8.74 -15.65 -3.14
C GLU A 208 8.53 -14.39 -2.30
N ALA A 209 7.34 -14.22 -1.71
CA ALA A 209 7.04 -13.11 -0.81
C ALA A 209 7.91 -13.15 0.44
N LEU A 210 8.10 -14.33 1.03
CA LEU A 210 8.93 -14.50 2.21
C LEU A 210 10.42 -14.22 1.91
N SER A 211 10.96 -14.78 0.82
CA SER A 211 12.35 -14.55 0.42
C SER A 211 12.64 -13.07 0.16
N THR A 212 11.76 -12.40 -0.59
CA THR A 212 11.88 -10.97 -0.88
C THR A 212 11.81 -10.14 0.40
N PHE A 213 10.90 -10.48 1.31
CA PHE A 213 10.78 -9.80 2.60
C PHE A 213 12.04 -9.96 3.46
N GLU A 214 12.60 -11.16 3.53
CA GLU A 214 13.85 -11.42 4.24
C GLU A 214 15.05 -10.68 3.64
N GLU A 215 15.13 -10.56 2.32
CA GLU A 215 16.18 -9.78 1.65
C GLU A 215 16.10 -8.29 2.00
N LEU A 216 14.89 -7.73 2.04
CA LEU A 216 14.66 -6.34 2.45
C LEU A 216 15.04 -6.11 3.91
N VAL A 217 14.73 -7.08 4.79
CA VAL A 217 15.16 -7.06 6.18
C VAL A 217 16.69 -7.15 6.26
N LYS A 218 17.36 -8.08 5.57
CA LYS A 218 18.82 -8.20 5.54
C LYS A 218 19.49 -6.90 5.08
N ARG A 219 18.97 -6.27 4.03
CA ARG A 219 19.47 -4.99 3.50
C ARG A 219 19.39 -3.84 4.51
N ARG A 220 18.45 -3.89 5.47
CA ARG A 220 18.32 -2.87 6.53
C ARG A 220 19.39 -2.99 7.61
N TYR A 221 19.94 -4.19 7.83
CA TYR A 221 20.93 -4.46 8.88
C TYR A 221 22.34 -4.77 8.34
N SER A 222 22.51 -4.80 7.02
CA SER A 222 23.80 -4.92 6.35
C SER A 222 24.45 -3.56 6.18
#